data_AF-A0AAV2SB27-F1
#
_entry.id   AF-A0AAV2SB27-F1
#
_cell.length_a   1.000
_cell.length_b   1.000
_cell.length_c   1.000
_cell.angle_alpha   90.00
_cell.angle_beta   90.00
_cell.angle_gamma   90.00
#
_symmetry.space_group_name_H-M   'P 1'
#
loop_
_entity.id
_entity.type
_entity.pdbx_description
1 polymer ?
#
loop_
_entity_poly.entity_id
_entity_poly.type
_entity_poly.pdbx_seq_one_letter_code
_entity_poly.pdbx_strand_id
1 'polypeptide(L)'
;MYNIPYNLECELCVICSGSEVTFYLSYSILSLIRNLKMKITIEFSGGAEFLVNNVKNHPVDLEGKDWSIRKLLPWIKDNLLHERPELFLQGESVRPGILVLINDADWELSGELDYQVEENDNIVFISTLHGG
;
A
#
# COMPACT_ATOMS: atom_id res chain seq x y z
N MET A 1 -9.19 26.12 -38.94
CA MET A 1 -8.52 27.30 -38.37
C MET A 1 -9.17 27.58 -37.02
N TYR A 2 -8.38 27.44 -35.95
CA TYR A 2 -8.54 28.00 -34.59
C TYR A 2 -9.82 27.67 -33.79
N ASN A 3 -9.82 27.59 -32.46
CA ASN A 3 -8.91 27.18 -31.38
C ASN A 3 -9.81 27.22 -30.12
N ILE A 4 -9.53 26.37 -29.13
CA ILE A 4 -10.31 26.21 -27.89
C ILE A 4 -10.20 27.49 -27.03
N PRO A 5 -11.15 27.73 -26.08
CA PRO A 5 -10.65 27.71 -24.70
C PRO A 5 -11.56 26.92 -23.74
N TYR A 6 -10.86 26.25 -22.84
CA TYR A 6 -11.35 25.51 -21.70
C TYR A 6 -11.99 26.50 -20.72
N ASN A 7 -13.26 26.30 -20.40
CA ASN A 7 -13.91 26.80 -19.20
C ASN A 7 -14.55 25.60 -18.50
N LEU A 8 -13.87 25.09 -17.46
CA LEU A 8 -14.42 24.11 -16.52
C LEU A 8 -15.26 24.85 -15.46
N GLU A 9 -16.36 25.46 -15.88
CA GLU A 9 -17.40 25.93 -14.96
C GLU A 9 -18.76 25.47 -15.46
N CYS A 10 -19.58 25.04 -14.50
CA CYS A 10 -21.00 24.69 -14.62
C CYS A 10 -21.27 23.28 -15.23
N GLU A 11 -22.13 22.41 -14.70
CA GLU A 11 -23.35 22.67 -13.95
C GLU A 11 -23.60 21.60 -12.88
N LEU A 12 -23.71 22.08 -11.64
CA LEU A 12 -24.40 21.40 -10.57
C LEU A 12 -25.90 21.65 -10.77
N CYS A 13 -26.52 21.09 -11.81
CA CYS A 13 -27.98 20.96 -11.94
C CYS A 13 -28.34 20.21 -13.25
N VAL A 14 -28.96 19.03 -13.21
CA VAL A 14 -30.11 18.66 -14.06
C VAL A 14 -30.89 17.52 -13.37
N ILE A 15 -32.19 17.76 -13.24
CA ILE A 15 -33.24 16.89 -12.72
C ILE A 15 -33.46 15.71 -13.67
N CYS A 16 -33.40 14.45 -13.18
CA CYS A 16 -33.91 13.29 -13.91
C CYS A 16 -34.70 12.34 -12.99
N SER A 17 -35.93 12.06 -13.43
CA SER A 17 -36.95 11.16 -12.89
C SER A 17 -36.42 9.78 -12.50
N GLY A 18 -36.89 9.29 -11.34
CA GLY A 18 -36.41 8.09 -10.66
C GLY A 18 -36.54 6.79 -11.46
N SER A 19 -35.38 6.25 -11.85
CA SER A 19 -35.07 4.81 -11.89
C SER A 19 -33.61 4.55 -12.29
N GLU A 20 -32.91 5.52 -12.90
CA GLU A 20 -31.51 5.37 -13.34
C GLU A 20 -30.49 6.01 -12.38
N VAL A 21 -30.90 7.00 -11.57
CA VAL A 21 -30.01 7.75 -10.67
C VAL A 21 -29.45 6.88 -9.54
N THR A 22 -30.19 5.88 -9.07
CA THR A 22 -29.74 4.94 -8.03
C THR A 22 -28.57 4.08 -8.51
N PHE A 23 -28.58 3.67 -9.77
CA PHE A 23 -27.48 2.88 -10.36
C PHE A 23 -26.22 3.74 -10.56
N TYR A 24 -26.32 4.95 -11.11
CA TYR A 24 -25.16 5.83 -11.28
C TYR A 24 -24.58 6.34 -9.96
N LEU A 25 -25.42 6.70 -8.98
CA LEU A 25 -24.92 7.05 -7.64
C LEU A 25 -24.21 5.86 -6.99
N SER A 26 -24.73 4.64 -7.14
CA SER A 26 -24.04 3.45 -6.63
C SER A 26 -22.72 3.22 -7.34
N TYR A 27 -22.64 3.39 -8.67
CA TYR A 27 -21.40 3.18 -9.44
C TYR A 27 -20.37 4.27 -9.19
N SER A 28 -20.80 5.54 -9.10
CA SER A 28 -19.92 6.66 -8.75
C SER A 28 -19.45 6.58 -7.30
N ILE A 29 -20.31 6.21 -6.34
CA ILE A 29 -19.91 5.99 -4.94
C ILE A 29 -19.01 4.75 -4.84
N LEU A 30 -19.32 3.63 -5.49
CA LEU A 30 -18.45 2.46 -5.55
C LEU A 30 -17.12 2.76 -6.25
N SER A 31 -17.11 3.62 -7.28
CA SER A 31 -15.91 4.11 -7.95
C SER A 31 -15.11 5.09 -7.08
N LEU A 32 -15.77 5.90 -6.26
CA LEU A 32 -15.13 6.79 -5.28
C LEU A 32 -14.53 5.98 -4.12
N ILE A 33 -15.24 4.96 -3.64
CA ILE A 33 -14.77 4.01 -2.61
C ILE A 33 -13.61 3.16 -3.16
N ARG A 34 -13.66 2.74 -4.43
CA ARG A 34 -12.52 2.10 -5.13
C ARG A 34 -11.30 3.01 -5.27
N ASN A 35 -11.46 4.33 -5.15
CA ASN A 35 -10.38 5.32 -5.26
C ASN A 35 -9.71 5.69 -3.92
N LEU A 36 -9.97 4.95 -2.85
CA LEU A 36 -9.34 5.12 -1.54
C LEU A 36 -8.25 4.07 -1.27
N LYS A 37 -7.65 3.53 -2.35
CA LYS A 37 -6.57 2.57 -2.25
C LYS A 37 -5.24 3.29 -2.46
N MET A 38 -4.32 3.09 -1.54
CA MET A 38 -2.96 3.60 -1.62
C MET A 38 -2.06 2.54 -2.24
N LYS A 39 -1.34 2.88 -3.30
CA LYS A 39 -0.46 1.94 -3.98
C LYS A 39 0.94 2.05 -3.42
N ILE A 40 1.50 0.93 -3.00
CA ILE A 40 2.91 0.85 -2.58
C ILE A 40 3.55 -0.40 -3.15
N THR A 41 4.88 -0.47 -3.08
CA THR A 41 5.65 -1.68 -3.38
C THR A 41 6.30 -2.18 -2.11
N ILE A 42 6.12 -3.47 -1.82
CA ILE A 42 6.82 -4.16 -0.75
C ILE A 42 7.82 -5.13 -1.38
N GLU A 43 9.09 -5.01 -1.02
CA GLU A 43 10.16 -5.87 -1.53
C GLU A 43 10.75 -6.75 -0.43
N PHE A 44 10.99 -8.03 -0.75
CA PHE A 44 11.70 -8.97 0.11
C PHE A 44 13.00 -9.42 -0.55
N SER A 45 14.11 -9.35 0.21
CA SER A 45 15.45 -9.69 -0.28
C SER A 45 16.31 -10.32 0.83
N GLY A 46 17.52 -10.77 0.50
CA GLY A 46 18.44 -11.40 1.46
C GLY A 46 17.95 -12.74 2.02
N GLY A 47 17.17 -13.48 1.23
CA GLY A 47 16.51 -14.72 1.65
C GLY A 47 15.18 -14.49 2.36
N ALA A 48 14.73 -13.24 2.53
CA ALA A 48 13.37 -12.99 3.01
C ALA A 48 12.32 -13.36 1.95
N GLU A 49 12.68 -13.40 0.66
CA GLU A 49 11.78 -13.78 -0.43
C GLU A 49 11.23 -15.21 -0.28
N PHE A 50 11.94 -16.10 0.42
CA PHE A 50 11.44 -17.46 0.71
C PHE A 50 10.12 -17.44 1.50
N LEU A 51 9.89 -16.40 2.31
CA LEU A 51 8.68 -16.28 3.12
C LEU A 51 7.44 -15.91 2.29
N VAL A 52 7.66 -15.45 1.06
CA VAL A 52 6.65 -14.91 0.14
C VAL A 52 6.71 -15.62 -1.23
N ASN A 53 6.92 -16.95 -1.20
CA ASN A 53 6.97 -17.81 -2.39
C ASN A 53 8.07 -17.45 -3.41
N ASN A 54 9.22 -16.95 -2.94
CA ASN A 54 10.35 -16.51 -3.77
C ASN A 54 10.01 -15.38 -4.76
N VAL A 55 8.94 -14.63 -4.49
CA VAL A 55 8.62 -13.40 -5.22
C VAL A 55 9.28 -12.24 -4.47
N LYS A 56 10.03 -11.40 -5.20
CA LYS A 56 10.71 -10.26 -4.57
C LYS A 56 9.81 -9.06 -4.40
N ASN A 57 9.13 -8.67 -5.47
CA ASN A 57 8.35 -7.44 -5.54
C ASN A 57 6.85 -7.72 -5.42
N HIS A 58 6.21 -7.05 -4.46
CA HIS A 58 4.78 -7.15 -4.20
C HIS A 58 4.15 -5.75 -4.32
N PRO A 59 3.63 -5.38 -5.51
CA PRO A 59 2.78 -4.20 -5.62
C PRO A 59 1.47 -4.48 -4.88
N VAL A 60 1.13 -3.64 -3.90
CA VAL A 60 -0.07 -3.81 -3.09
C VAL A 60 -0.91 -2.53 -3.07
N ASP A 61 -2.23 -2.72 -3.06
CA ASP A 61 -3.21 -1.65 -2.92
C ASP A 61 -3.76 -1.68 -1.48
N LEU A 62 -3.26 -0.81 -0.61
CA LEU A 62 -3.68 -0.69 0.78
C LEU A 62 -5.01 0.05 0.87
N GLU A 63 -6.02 -0.54 1.51
CA GLU A 63 -7.33 0.10 1.66
C GLU A 63 -7.34 1.08 2.84
N GLY A 64 -7.90 2.28 2.63
CA GLY A 64 -8.07 3.29 3.67
C GLY A 64 -6.95 4.32 3.70
N LYS A 65 -6.95 5.11 4.78
CA LYS A 65 -5.98 6.17 5.06
C LYS A 65 -5.36 5.91 6.43
N ASP A 66 -4.19 6.48 6.70
CA ASP A 66 -3.46 6.35 7.97
C ASP A 66 -2.81 4.97 8.20
N TRP A 67 -2.01 4.55 7.23
CA TRP A 67 -1.12 3.40 7.35
C TRP A 67 0.19 3.83 8.00
N SER A 68 0.57 3.14 9.07
CA SER A 68 1.93 3.22 9.61
C SER A 68 2.64 1.89 9.46
N ILE A 69 3.97 1.87 9.53
CA ILE A 69 4.74 0.62 9.49
C ILE A 69 4.26 -0.37 10.56
N ARG A 70 3.94 0.13 11.78
CA ARG A 70 3.34 -0.68 12.85
C ARG A 70 2.07 -1.42 12.43
N LYS A 71 1.19 -0.78 11.64
CA LYS A 71 -0.04 -1.42 11.12
C LYS A 71 0.25 -2.29 9.90
N LEU A 72 1.25 -1.92 9.11
CA LEU A 72 1.63 -2.62 7.90
C LEU A 72 2.23 -4.01 8.22
N LEU A 73 3.03 -4.14 9.28
CA LEU A 73 3.69 -5.41 9.62
C LEU A 73 2.71 -6.57 9.89
N PRO A 74 1.67 -6.43 10.75
CA PRO A 74 0.63 -7.45 10.88
C PRO A 74 -0.11 -7.71 9.58
N TRP A 75 -0.37 -6.68 8.79
CA TRP A 75 -1.03 -6.85 7.49
C TRP A 75 -0.19 -7.68 6.53
N ILE A 76 1.12 -7.43 6.44
CA ILE A 76 2.07 -8.22 5.64
C ILE A 76 2.03 -9.68 6.09
N LYS A 77 2.07 -9.91 7.40
CA LYS A 77 2.00 -11.26 7.98
C LYS A 77 0.74 -12.00 7.53
N ASP A 78 -0.41 -11.34 7.57
CA ASP A 78 -1.69 -11.99 7.32
C ASP A 78 -2.01 -12.13 5.80
N ASN A 79 -1.37 -11.33 4.93
CA ASN A 79 -1.72 -11.25 3.51
C ASN A 79 -0.61 -11.72 2.54
N LEU A 80 0.66 -11.57 2.91
CA LEU A 80 1.79 -11.85 2.01
C LEU A 80 2.62 -13.05 2.47
N LEU A 81 2.77 -13.26 3.78
CA LEU A 81 3.60 -14.36 4.29
C LEU A 81 2.87 -15.70 4.14
N HIS A 82 3.55 -16.67 3.53
CA HIS A 82 3.03 -18.03 3.32
C HIS A 82 3.76 -19.07 4.19
N GLU A 83 5.05 -18.87 4.39
CA GLU A 83 5.87 -19.69 5.26
C GLU A 83 5.89 -19.11 6.68
N ARG A 84 6.61 -19.80 7.58
CA ARG A 84 6.89 -19.48 8.99
C ARG A 84 6.96 -17.96 9.31
N PRO A 85 5.83 -17.30 9.64
CA PRO A 85 5.79 -15.84 9.83
C PRO A 85 6.56 -15.39 11.07
N GLU A 86 6.81 -16.31 12.01
CA GLU A 86 7.68 -16.10 13.18
C GLU A 86 9.14 -15.82 12.82
N LEU A 87 9.56 -16.13 11.59
CA LEU A 87 10.89 -15.78 11.09
C LEU A 87 10.98 -14.31 10.66
N PHE A 88 9.84 -13.68 10.38
CA PHE A 88 9.75 -12.28 9.94
C PHE A 88 9.50 -11.31 11.10
N LEU A 89 8.55 -11.63 12.00
CA LEU A 89 8.16 -10.75 13.10
C LEU A 89 8.61 -11.29 14.47
N GLN A 90 8.96 -10.36 15.35
CA GLN A 90 9.16 -10.64 16.78
C GLN A 90 8.48 -9.56 17.62
N GLY A 91 7.40 -9.94 18.32
CA GLY A 91 6.56 -8.98 19.03
C GLY A 91 5.83 -8.06 18.05
N GLU A 92 6.02 -6.76 18.22
CA GLU A 92 5.36 -5.70 17.43
C GLU A 92 6.22 -5.18 16.25
N SER A 93 7.42 -5.74 16.05
CA SER A 93 8.38 -5.28 15.04
C SER A 93 8.96 -6.43 14.24
N VAL A 94 9.80 -6.11 13.24
CA VAL A 94 10.58 -7.10 12.49
C VAL A 94 11.59 -7.78 13.42
N ARG A 95 11.88 -9.05 13.12
CA ARG A 95 12.86 -9.84 13.88
C ARG A 95 14.27 -9.22 13.74
N PRO A 96 15.08 -9.15 14.81
CA PRO A 96 16.46 -8.70 14.71
C PRO A 96 17.21 -9.46 13.62
N GLY A 97 18.00 -8.74 12.83
CA GLY A 97 18.67 -9.26 11.64
C GLY A 97 17.86 -9.12 10.34
N ILE A 98 16.69 -8.50 10.38
CA ILE A 98 16.00 -7.97 9.20
C ILE A 98 16.20 -6.45 9.18
N LEU A 99 16.73 -5.94 8.08
CA LEU A 99 16.83 -4.50 7.80
C LEU A 99 15.59 -4.04 7.06
N VAL A 100 15.12 -2.82 7.36
CA VAL A 100 13.98 -2.19 6.69
C VAL A 100 14.43 -0.90 6.05
N LEU A 101 14.20 -0.78 4.75
CA LEU A 101 14.43 0.46 4.00
C LEU A 101 13.10 1.03 3.53
N ILE A 102 12.97 2.34 3.57
CA ILE A 102 11.85 3.09 3.04
C ILE A 102 12.42 4.05 1.99
N ASN A 103 12.07 3.83 0.72
CA ASN A 103 12.58 4.60 -0.42
C ASN A 103 14.13 4.67 -0.43
N ASP A 104 14.77 3.51 -0.29
CA ASP A 104 16.23 3.31 -0.22
C ASP A 104 16.94 3.97 0.98
N ALA A 105 16.19 4.54 1.92
CA ALA A 105 16.71 5.11 3.17
C ALA A 105 16.46 4.16 4.35
N ASP A 106 17.38 4.14 5.30
CA ASP A 106 17.21 3.40 6.56
C ASP A 106 16.01 3.96 7.34
N TRP A 107 15.07 3.08 7.72
CA TRP A 107 13.84 3.45 8.41
C TRP A 107 14.07 4.13 9.77
N GLU A 108 15.25 3.97 10.38
CA GLU A 108 15.62 4.62 11.64
C GLU A 108 15.61 6.15 11.49
N LEU A 109 15.89 6.65 10.27
CA LEU A 109 15.83 8.08 9.94
C LEU A 109 14.40 8.59 9.70
N SER A 110 13.45 7.68 9.47
CA SER A 110 12.08 7.97 9.08
C SER A 110 11.07 7.76 10.23
N GLY A 111 11.54 7.39 11.43
CA GLY A 111 10.67 7.15 12.59
C GLY A 111 10.20 5.70 12.74
N GLU A 112 10.84 4.75 12.06
CA GLU A 112 10.66 3.31 12.23
C GLU A 112 9.18 2.87 12.14
N LEU A 113 8.63 2.31 13.23
CA LEU A 113 7.26 1.82 13.33
C LEU A 113 6.20 2.91 13.17
N ASP A 114 6.55 4.16 13.47
CA ASP A 114 5.61 5.28 13.50
C ASP A 114 5.62 6.08 12.18
N TYR A 115 6.50 5.73 11.24
CA TYR A 115 6.47 6.27 9.87
C TYR A 115 5.10 6.05 9.24
N GLN A 116 4.56 7.11 8.63
CA GLN A 116 3.31 7.07 7.88
C GLN A 116 3.61 6.72 6.43
N VAL A 117 3.03 5.61 5.98
CA VAL A 117 3.18 5.10 4.62
C VAL A 117 2.46 6.05 3.65
N GLU A 118 3.14 6.37 2.55
CA GLU A 118 2.68 7.27 1.51
C GLU A 118 2.50 6.56 0.16
N GLU A 119 1.75 7.22 -0.72
CA GLU A 119 1.50 6.72 -2.08
C GLU A 119 2.81 6.60 -2.86
N ASN A 120 3.00 5.44 -3.49
CA ASN A 120 4.19 5.01 -4.24
C ASN A 120 5.44 4.72 -3.40
N ASP A 121 5.32 4.56 -2.08
CA ASP A 121 6.45 4.12 -1.28
C ASP A 121 6.98 2.76 -1.74
N ASN A 122 8.31 2.62 -1.67
CA ASN A 122 9.00 1.35 -1.77
C ASN A 122 9.54 0.95 -0.39
N ILE A 123 9.00 -0.12 0.19
CA ILE A 123 9.38 -0.63 1.51
C ILE A 123 10.10 -1.97 1.32
N VAL A 124 11.38 -2.03 1.67
CA VAL A 124 12.24 -3.18 1.42
C VAL A 124 12.60 -3.86 2.73
N PHE A 125 12.43 -5.17 2.80
CA PHE A 125 12.84 -6.02 3.91
C PHE A 125 14.00 -6.92 3.49
N ILE A 126 15.16 -6.73 4.11
CA ILE A 126 16.38 -7.49 3.79
C ILE A 126 16.75 -8.37 4.99
N SER A 127 16.66 -9.69 4.82
CA SER A 127 17.19 -10.61 5.81
C SER A 127 18.71 -10.68 5.73
N THR A 128 19.40 -10.43 6.83
CA THR A 128 20.87 -10.59 6.96
C THR A 128 21.26 -11.88 7.68
N LEU A 129 20.28 -12.62 8.20
CA LEU A 129 20.48 -13.84 8.99
C LEU A 129 20.50 -15.14 8.18
N HIS A 130 19.89 -15.17 6.99
CA HIS A 130 19.71 -16.41 6.22
C HIS A 130 20.77 -16.65 5.14
N GLY A 131 21.94 -16.00 5.25
CA GLY A 131 23.08 -16.22 4.36
C GLY A 131 24.00 -17.33 4.86
N GLY A 132 23.63 -18.59 4.60
CA GLY A 132 24.45 -19.78 4.86
C GLY A 132 24.10 -20.92 3.92
#